data_AF-A0AAD7RBE4-F1
#
_entry.id   AF-A0AAD7RBE4-F1
#
_cell.length_a   1.000
_cell.length_b   1.000
_cell.length_c   1.000
_cell.angle_alpha   90.00
_cell.angle_beta   90.00
_cell.angle_gamma   90.00
#
_symmetry.space_group_name_H-M   'P 1'
#
loop_
_entity.id
_entity.type
_entity.pdbx_description
1 polymer ?
#
loop_
_entity_poly.entity_id
_entity_poly.type
_entity_poly.pdbx_seq_one_letter_code
_entity_poly.pdbx_strand_id
1 'polypeptide(L)'
;MLVSAGFLRRFFRSPNFDGWYRLRLREMTQKLECLHLEVICETDLLVWIKDKSEVEIVDLVLKLREKLMKARRQQLPVKDDILEKLERYIQKVIGSLPEDLQAVLHRHRPPPPQHRPPPTLTIPQR
;
A
#
# COMPACT_ATOMS: atom_id res chain seq x y z
N MET A 1 -44.69 7.89 -14.07
CA MET A 1 -43.66 8.91 -13.82
C MET A 1 -42.35 8.45 -14.45
N LEU A 2 -42.12 8.76 -15.73
CA LEU A 2 -40.77 8.69 -16.28
C LEU A 2 -40.01 9.88 -15.68
N VAL A 3 -39.02 9.63 -14.83
CA VAL A 3 -37.95 10.61 -14.60
C VAL A 3 -37.27 10.76 -15.95
N SER A 4 -37.62 11.82 -16.68
CA SER A 4 -37.24 12.03 -18.07
C SER A 4 -35.71 11.99 -18.19
N ALA A 5 -35.21 11.17 -19.12
CA ALA A 5 -33.78 10.91 -19.34
C ALA A 5 -32.93 12.19 -19.50
N GLY A 6 -33.55 13.32 -19.81
CA GLY A 6 -32.93 14.65 -19.83
C GLY A 6 -32.46 15.17 -18.47
N PHE A 7 -33.14 14.82 -17.37
CA PHE A 7 -32.71 15.21 -16.02
C PHE A 7 -31.49 14.44 -15.57
N LEU A 8 -31.49 13.11 -15.75
CA LEU A 8 -30.31 12.27 -15.51
C LEU A 8 -29.11 12.76 -16.33
N ARG A 9 -29.29 13.06 -17.62
CA ARG A 9 -28.21 13.62 -18.47
C ARG A 9 -27.67 14.96 -17.97
N ARG A 10 -28.51 15.85 -17.42
CA ARG A 10 -28.08 17.13 -16.84
C ARG A 10 -27.44 16.97 -15.47
N PHE A 11 -27.94 16.03 -14.67
CA PHE A 11 -27.41 15.70 -13.34
C PHE A 11 -26.04 15.01 -13.43
N PHE A 12 -25.85 14.08 -14.38
CA PHE A 12 -24.56 13.45 -14.66
C PHE A 12 -23.49 14.42 -15.18
N ARG A 13 -23.89 15.57 -15.73
CA ARG A 13 -22.99 16.65 -16.18
C ARG A 13 -22.70 17.69 -15.10
N SER A 14 -23.35 17.61 -13.94
CA SER A 14 -23.12 18.56 -12.87
C SER A 14 -21.75 18.30 -12.24
N PRO A 15 -20.95 19.35 -11.99
CA PRO A 15 -19.66 19.23 -11.28
C PRO A 15 -19.78 18.56 -9.90
N ASN A 16 -20.96 18.63 -9.29
CA ASN A 16 -21.24 18.01 -8.01
C ASN A 16 -21.36 16.47 -8.13
N PHE A 17 -22.00 15.99 -9.21
CA PHE A 17 -22.06 14.55 -9.50
C PHE A 17 -20.69 14.00 -9.88
N ASP A 18 -19.94 14.70 -10.74
CA ASP A 18 -18.59 14.28 -11.12
C ASP A 18 -17.67 14.17 -9.90
N GLY A 19 -17.69 15.18 -9.02
CA GLY A 19 -16.95 15.16 -7.75
C GLY A 19 -17.38 14.01 -6.83
N TRP A 20 -18.68 13.81 -6.64
CA TRP A 20 -19.22 12.72 -5.82
C TRP A 20 -18.92 11.33 -6.40
N TYR A 21 -19.03 11.16 -7.72
CA TYR A 21 -18.72 9.92 -8.41
C TYR A 21 -17.24 9.59 -8.30
N ARG A 22 -16.36 10.57 -8.51
CA ARG A 22 -14.90 10.41 -8.34
C ARG A 22 -14.53 10.08 -6.90
N LEU A 23 -15.19 10.70 -5.93
CA LEU A 23 -15.02 10.37 -4.51
C LEU A 23 -15.44 8.93 -4.22
N ARG A 24 -16.62 8.50 -4.69
CA ARG A 24 -17.13 7.14 -4.49
C ARG A 24 -16.31 6.08 -5.20
N LEU A 25 -15.83 6.38 -6.41
CA LEU A 25 -14.92 5.54 -7.16
C LEU A 25 -13.61 5.37 -6.38
N ARG A 26 -13.05 6.47 -5.86
CA ARG A 26 -11.87 6.42 -4.99
C ARG A 26 -12.09 5.58 -3.74
N GLU A 27 -13.21 5.77 -3.03
CA GLU A 27 -13.55 4.98 -1.84
C GLU A 27 -13.69 3.48 -2.16
N MET A 28 -14.33 3.13 -3.28
CA MET A 28 -14.45 1.74 -3.73
C MET A 28 -13.10 1.14 -4.07
N THR A 29 -12.26 1.86 -4.83
CA THR A 29 -10.91 1.40 -5.17
C THR A 29 -10.08 1.19 -3.91
N GLN A 30 -10.13 2.11 -2.95
CA GLN A 30 -9.42 1.98 -1.67
C GLN A 30 -9.88 0.76 -0.88
N LYS A 31 -11.20 0.50 -0.80
CA LYS A 31 -11.72 -0.70 -0.13
C LYS A 31 -11.26 -1.98 -0.80
N LEU A 32 -11.25 -2.02 -2.14
CA LEU A 32 -10.76 -3.17 -2.89
C LEU A 32 -9.27 -3.42 -2.62
N GLU A 33 -8.47 -2.36 -2.58
CA GLU A 33 -7.03 -2.43 -2.26
C GLU A 33 -6.81 -2.93 -0.82
N CYS A 34 -7.61 -2.48 0.16
CA CYS A 34 -7.57 -3.00 1.53
C CYS A 34 -7.87 -4.50 1.58
N LEU A 35 -8.97 -4.94 0.95
CA LEU A 35 -9.35 -6.36 0.92
C LEU A 35 -8.28 -7.22 0.24
N HIS A 36 -7.68 -6.73 -0.84
CA HIS A 36 -6.62 -7.44 -1.54
C HIS A 36 -5.37 -7.60 -0.65
N LEU A 37 -5.02 -6.57 0.13
CA LEU A 37 -3.95 -6.64 1.13
C LEU A 37 -4.25 -7.63 2.26
N GLU A 38 -5.49 -7.66 2.75
CA GLU A 38 -5.94 -8.65 3.75
C GLU A 38 -5.78 -10.07 3.23
N VAL A 39 -6.26 -10.35 2.01
CA VAL A 39 -6.14 -11.67 1.36
C VAL A 39 -4.67 -12.05 1.16
N ILE A 40 -3.81 -11.13 0.68
CA ILE A 40 -2.37 -11.39 0.56
C ILE A 40 -1.77 -11.78 1.91
N CYS A 41 -2.20 -11.16 3.00
CA CYS A 41 -1.72 -11.46 4.34
C CYS A 41 -2.29 -12.75 4.94
N GLU A 42 -3.39 -13.27 4.41
CA GLU A 42 -3.99 -14.56 4.80
C GLU A 42 -3.48 -15.72 3.94
N THR A 43 -3.00 -15.43 2.74
CA THR A 43 -2.45 -16.44 1.84
C THR A 43 -1.12 -16.95 2.40
N ASP A 44 -0.95 -18.28 2.46
CA ASP A 44 0.28 -18.91 2.93
C ASP A 44 1.37 -18.86 1.84
N LEU A 45 1.86 -17.66 1.55
CA LEU A 45 2.93 -17.38 0.59
C LEU A 45 4.21 -18.19 0.87
N LEU A 46 4.48 -18.60 2.12
CA LEU A 46 5.59 -19.49 2.44
C LEU A 46 5.45 -20.88 1.79
N VAL A 47 4.22 -21.38 1.67
CA VAL A 47 3.93 -22.60 0.91
C VAL A 47 4.08 -22.34 -0.59
N TRP A 48 3.67 -21.16 -1.06
CA TRP A 48 3.77 -20.78 -2.48
C TRP A 48 5.20 -20.61 -2.96
N ILE A 49 6.09 -20.00 -2.16
CA ILE A 49 7.49 -19.79 -2.56
C ILE A 49 8.32 -21.07 -2.56
N LYS A 50 7.82 -22.17 -2.00
CA LYS A 50 8.55 -23.44 -1.88
C LYS A 50 8.91 -24.06 -3.24
N ASP A 51 8.11 -23.79 -4.27
CA ASP A 51 8.32 -24.26 -5.65
C ASP A 51 8.83 -23.15 -6.58
N LYS A 52 9.26 -22.01 -6.01
CA LYS A 52 9.68 -20.82 -6.76
C LYS A 52 11.18 -20.69 -6.80
N SER A 53 11.69 -20.21 -7.93
CA SER A 53 13.11 -19.89 -8.05
C SER A 53 13.49 -18.69 -7.18
N GLU A 54 14.76 -18.61 -6.78
CA GLU A 54 15.28 -17.50 -5.99
C GLU A 54 15.00 -16.14 -6.62
N VAL A 55 15.09 -16.04 -7.95
CA VAL A 55 14.79 -14.82 -8.72
C VAL A 55 13.32 -14.42 -8.59
N GLU A 56 12.39 -15.37 -8.67
CA GLU A 56 10.96 -15.11 -8.46
C GLU A 56 10.65 -14.68 -7.03
N ILE A 57 11.35 -15.26 -6.05
CA ILE A 57 11.20 -14.89 -4.63
C ILE A 57 11.74 -13.49 -4.39
N VAL A 58 12.87 -13.12 -4.99
CA VAL A 58 13.43 -11.76 -4.95
C VAL A 58 12.48 -10.75 -5.59
N ASP A 59 11.93 -11.05 -6.77
CA ASP A 59 10.96 -10.19 -7.45
C ASP A 59 9.67 -10.00 -6.62
N LEU A 60 9.20 -11.07 -5.98
CA LEU A 60 8.09 -11.02 -5.02
C LEU A 60 8.39 -10.06 -3.86
N VAL A 61 9.58 -10.16 -3.25
CA VAL A 61 10.00 -9.26 -2.17
C VAL A 61 9.98 -7.79 -2.62
N LEU A 62 10.48 -7.50 -3.82
CA LEU A 62 10.49 -6.14 -4.37
C LEU A 62 9.07 -5.61 -4.59
N LYS A 63 8.18 -6.42 -5.20
CA LYS A 63 6.77 -6.07 -5.41
C LYS A 63 6.03 -5.83 -4.10
N LEU A 64 6.25 -6.67 -3.08
CA LEU A 64 5.61 -6.51 -1.77
C LEU A 64 6.08 -5.24 -1.06
N ARG A 65 7.37 -4.91 -1.12
CA ARG A 65 7.91 -3.66 -0.57
C ARG A 65 7.34 -2.42 -1.27
N GLU A 66 7.22 -2.48 -2.60
CA GLU A 66 6.61 -1.39 -3.36
C GLU A 66 5.14 -1.19 -2.97
N LYS A 67 4.36 -2.27 -2.86
CA LYS A 67 2.97 -2.23 -2.38
C LYS A 67 2.88 -1.64 -0.97
N LEU A 68 3.75 -2.06 -0.05
CA LEU A 68 3.80 -1.51 1.32
C LEU A 68 4.11 -0.02 1.34
N MET A 69 5.07 0.44 0.53
CA MET A 69 5.38 1.86 0.40
C MET A 69 4.23 2.67 -0.19
N LYS A 70 3.54 2.15 -1.21
CA LYS A 70 2.34 2.79 -1.78
C LYS A 70 1.23 2.89 -0.74
N ALA A 71 0.97 1.82 0.01
CA ALA A 71 -0.02 1.80 1.09
C ALA A 71 0.26 2.86 2.15
N ARG A 72 1.52 2.97 2.61
CA ARG A 72 1.94 3.99 3.58
C ARG A 72 1.87 5.42 3.01
N ARG A 73 2.34 5.64 1.78
CA ARG A 73 2.36 6.98 1.15
C ARG A 73 0.97 7.50 0.79
N GLN A 74 0.08 6.62 0.35
CA GLN A 74 -1.28 6.99 -0.08
C GLN A 74 -2.26 7.09 1.09
N GLN A 75 -1.82 6.86 2.34
CA GLN A 75 -2.66 6.76 3.53
C GLN A 75 -3.92 5.94 3.23
N LEU A 76 -3.71 4.79 2.60
CA LEU A 76 -4.80 3.85 2.40
C LEU A 76 -5.38 3.52 3.79
N PRO A 77 -6.72 3.48 3.96
CA PRO A 77 -7.37 3.18 5.24
C PRO A 77 -7.26 1.69 5.55
N VAL A 78 -6.03 1.19 5.49
CA VAL A 78 -5.62 -0.16 5.85
C VAL A 78 -5.22 -0.06 7.32
N LYS A 79 -5.73 -0.97 8.15
CA LYS A 79 -5.34 -1.03 9.56
C LYS A 79 -3.81 -1.20 9.66
N ASP A 80 -3.18 -0.46 10.56
CA ASP A 80 -1.73 -0.57 10.79
C ASP A 80 -1.30 -2.03 11.05
N ASP A 81 -2.16 -2.82 11.70
CA ASP A 81 -1.98 -4.27 11.92
C ASP A 81 -1.68 -5.05 10.63
N ILE A 82 -2.34 -4.70 9.52
CA ILE A 82 -2.18 -5.38 8.22
C ILE A 82 -0.84 -4.97 7.59
N LEU A 83 -0.45 -3.71 7.74
CA LEU A 83 0.84 -3.22 7.26
C LEU A 83 2.00 -3.85 8.03
N GLU A 84 1.87 -3.98 9.35
CA GLU A 84 2.83 -4.69 10.18
C GLU A 84 2.89 -6.18 9.86
N LYS A 85 1.73 -6.81 9.63
CA LYS A 85 1.67 -8.22 9.22
C LYS A 85 2.37 -8.42 7.88
N LEU A 86 2.16 -7.54 6.90
CA LEU A 86 2.84 -7.56 5.60
C LEU A 86 4.36 -7.32 5.75
N GLU A 87 4.78 -6.39 6.59
CA GLU A 87 6.20 -6.14 6.85
C GLU A 87 6.88 -7.36 7.48
N ARG A 88 6.22 -8.00 8.47
CA ARG A 88 6.66 -9.25 9.07
C ARG A 88 6.71 -10.39 8.04
N TYR A 89 5.75 -10.41 7.11
CA TYR A 89 5.69 -11.37 6.03
C TYR A 89 6.89 -11.23 5.09
N ILE A 90 7.20 -10.00 4.67
CA ILE A 90 8.38 -9.70 3.84
C ILE A 90 9.65 -10.18 4.53
N GLN A 91 9.79 -10.01 5.85
CA GLN A 91 10.96 -10.53 6.58
C GLN A 91 11.05 -12.06 6.55
N LYS A 92 9.92 -12.77 6.68
CA LYS A 92 9.90 -14.24 6.60
C LYS A 92 10.32 -14.75 5.21
N VAL A 93 9.84 -14.10 4.15
CA VAL A 93 10.19 -14.46 2.76
C VAL A 93 11.66 -14.12 2.45
N ILE A 94 12.21 -13.04 3.02
CA ILE A 94 13.65 -12.76 2.92
C ILE A 94 14.44 -13.86 3.65
N GLY A 95 14.02 -14.27 4.85
CA GLY A 95 14.70 -15.31 5.63
C GLY A 95 14.69 -16.71 5.00
N SER A 96 13.87 -16.96 3.97
CA SER A 96 13.91 -18.22 3.21
C SER A 96 14.88 -18.21 2.03
N LEU A 97 15.44 -17.05 1.67
CA LEU A 97 16.48 -16.93 0.65
C LEU A 97 17.87 -17.25 1.24
N PRO A 98 18.88 -17.60 0.44
CA PRO A 98 20.27 -17.75 0.91
C PRO A 98 20.89 -16.41 1.37
N GLU A 99 21.92 -16.48 2.23
CA GLU A 99 22.49 -15.32 2.94
C GLU A 99 23.00 -14.19 2.02
N ASP A 100 23.52 -14.53 0.85
CA ASP A 100 24.00 -13.58 -0.15
C ASP A 100 22.87 -12.70 -0.69
N LEU A 101 21.72 -13.30 -1.04
CA LEU A 101 20.53 -12.58 -1.49
C LEU A 101 19.86 -11.80 -0.34
N GLN A 102 19.87 -12.35 0.87
CA GLN A 102 19.41 -11.64 2.06
C GLN A 102 20.21 -10.35 2.29
N ALA A 103 21.54 -10.42 2.26
CA ALA A 103 22.42 -9.28 2.48
C ALA A 103 22.16 -8.14 1.48
N VAL A 104 21.95 -8.49 0.21
CA VAL A 104 21.60 -7.52 -0.85
C VAL A 104 20.23 -6.88 -0.58
N LEU A 105 19.21 -7.69 -0.24
CA LEU A 105 17.85 -7.19 0.03
C LEU A 105 17.76 -6.34 1.31
N HIS A 106 18.55 -6.63 2.34
CA HIS A 106 18.61 -5.82 3.55
C HIS A 106 19.31 -4.48 3.31
N ARG A 107 20.34 -4.45 2.46
CA ARG A 107 21.04 -3.22 2.07
C ARG A 107 20.14 -2.24 1.30
N HIS A 108 19.15 -2.74 0.57
CA HIS A 108 18.15 -1.94 -0.15
C HIS A 108 16.91 -1.59 0.68
N ARG A 109 16.91 -1.79 2.00
CA ARG A 109 15.80 -1.34 2.85
C ARG A 109 15.78 0.21 2.83
N PRO A 110 14.70 0.85 2.33
CA PRO A 110 14.60 2.30 2.40
C PRO A 110 14.62 2.73 3.87
N PRO A 111 15.32 3.83 4.21
CA PRO A 111 15.37 4.31 5.58
C PRO A 111 13.94 4.57 6.09
N PRO A 112 13.65 4.23 7.36
CA PRO A 112 12.34 4.54 7.93
C PRO A 112 12.05 6.04 7.76
N PRO A 113 10.80 6.43 7.51
CA PRO A 113 10.44 7.83 7.38
C PRO A 113 10.86 8.55 8.66
N GLN A 114 11.92 9.35 8.57
CA GLN A 114 12.39 10.16 9.68
C GLN A 114 11.29 11.18 9.97
N HIS A 115 10.64 11.03 11.13
CA HIS A 115 9.84 12.10 11.70
C HIS A 115 10.81 13.26 11.93
N ARG A 116 10.84 14.21 10.99
CA ARG A 116 11.67 15.42 11.13
C ARG A 116 11.17 16.12 12.40
N PRO A 117 11.98 16.23 13.47
CA PRO A 117 11.56 16.99 14.64
C PRO A 117 11.27 18.44 14.19
N PRO A 118 10.25 19.09 14.76
CA PRO A 118 9.94 20.48 14.42
C PRO A 118 11.20 21.34 14.64
N PRO A 119 11.48 22.30 13.75
CA PRO A 119 12.66 23.15 13.90
C PRO A 119 12.57 23.89 15.23
N THR A 120 13.56 23.67 16.10
CA THR A 120 13.71 24.44 17.33
C THR A 120 13.96 25.90 16.92
N LEU A 121 12.97 26.75 17.15
CA LEU A 121 13.14 28.19 17.02
C LEU A 121 14.12 28.64 18.10
N THR A 122 15.39 28.77 17.76
CA THR A 122 16.36 29.49 18.59
C THR A 122 15.97 30.96 18.56
N ILE A 123 15.20 31.39 19.56
CA ILE A 123 14.90 32.80 19.79
C ILE A 123 16.22 33.44 20.27
N PRO A 124 16.82 34.37 19.52
CA PRO A 124 17.98 35.08 19.99
C PRO A 124 17.56 35.95 21.19
N GLN A 125 18.12 35.64 22.36
CA GLN A 125 18.00 36.49 23.55
C GLN A 125 18.69 37.82 23.22
N ARG A 126 17.93 38.91 23.27
CA ARG A 126 18.40 40.27 23.08
C ARG A 126 18.37 41.01 24.40
#